data_AF-A0A2I0NF70-F1
#
_entry.id   AF-A0A2I0NF70-F1
#
_cell.length_a   1.000
_cell.length_b   1.000
_cell.length_c   1.000
_cell.angle_alpha   90.00
_cell.angle_beta   90.00
_cell.angle_gamma   90.00
#
_symmetry.space_group_name_H-M   'P 1'
#
loop_
_entity.id
_entity.type
_entity.pdbx_description
1 polymer ?
#
loop_
_entity_poly.entity_id
_entity_poly.type
_entity_poly.pdbx_seq_one_letter_code
_entity_poly.pdbx_strand_id
1 'polypeptide(L)'
;MEQASVALAATRYFECERLAVGALELARAAHDYDRVARILLPLQEARRHKRQLAADARKKTVRLDSPEKIEPFLTGRKKITAGCYLIEPLLVGADARDLRDRADEQEVPIIVLAREPLTRFGDWPVVMIGPVTVR
;
A
#
# COMPACT_ATOMS: atom_id res chain seq x y z
N MET A 1 6.61 -20.28 1.77
CA MET A 1 7.27 -19.78 3.00
C MET A 1 8.77 -19.63 2.79
N GLU A 2 9.48 -20.70 2.46
CA GLU A 2 10.95 -20.69 2.27
C GLU A 2 11.42 -19.64 1.25
N GLN A 3 10.74 -19.54 0.10
CA GLN A 3 11.01 -18.50 -0.89
C GLN A 3 10.84 -17.07 -0.34
N ALA A 4 9.85 -16.83 0.52
CA ALA A 4 9.64 -15.51 1.14
C ALA A 4 10.78 -15.18 2.11
N SER A 5 11.27 -16.15 2.88
CA SER A 5 12.44 -15.99 3.76
C SER A 5 13.71 -15.71 2.95
N VAL A 6 13.92 -16.42 1.83
CA VAL A 6 15.04 -16.17 0.91
C VAL A 6 14.95 -14.75 0.31
N ALA A 7 13.77 -14.33 -0.12
CA ALA A 7 13.55 -12.97 -0.63
C ALA A 7 13.83 -11.90 0.44
N LEU A 8 13.39 -12.13 1.69
CA LEU A 8 13.65 -11.23 2.83
C LEU A 8 15.15 -11.10 3.10
N ALA A 9 15.86 -12.22 3.18
CA ALA A 9 17.31 -12.24 3.41
C ALA A 9 18.08 -11.54 2.28
N ALA A 10 17.58 -11.64 1.05
CA ALA A 10 18.11 -10.94 -0.12
C ALA A 10 17.65 -9.48 -0.23
N THR A 11 16.96 -8.93 0.77
CA THR A 11 16.41 -7.55 0.78
C THR A 11 15.40 -7.24 -0.34
N ARG A 12 14.83 -8.28 -0.95
CA ARG A 12 13.79 -8.17 -2.00
C ARG A 12 12.42 -8.03 -1.34
N TYR A 13 12.18 -6.89 -0.69
CA TYR A 13 11.02 -6.71 0.19
C TYR A 13 9.66 -6.79 -0.52
N PHE A 14 9.55 -6.26 -1.75
CA PHE A 14 8.31 -6.34 -2.53
C PHE A 14 7.95 -7.77 -2.91
N GLU A 15 8.94 -8.52 -3.40
CA GLU A 15 8.79 -9.94 -3.70
C GLU A 15 8.47 -10.75 -2.45
N CYS A 16 9.17 -10.48 -1.34
CA CYS A 16 8.90 -11.11 -0.05
C CYS A 16 7.44 -10.92 0.37
N GLU A 17 6.91 -9.70 0.30
CA GLU A 17 5.50 -9.42 0.62
C GLU A 17 4.55 -10.18 -0.30
N ARG A 18 4.75 -10.16 -1.63
CA ARG A 18 3.91 -10.91 -2.58
C ARG A 18 3.88 -12.41 -2.27
N LEU A 19 5.05 -13.02 -2.06
CA LEU A 19 5.19 -14.44 -1.72
C LEU A 19 4.55 -14.77 -0.37
N ALA A 20 4.70 -13.88 0.62
CA ALA A 20 4.14 -14.09 1.96
C ALA A 20 2.61 -13.96 1.95
N VAL A 21 2.04 -12.99 1.23
CA VAL A 21 0.57 -12.83 1.09
C VAL A 21 -0.03 -14.05 0.40
N GLY A 22 0.53 -14.50 -0.73
CA GLY A 22 0.03 -15.70 -1.41
C GLY A 22 0.14 -16.96 -0.53
N ALA A 23 1.25 -17.12 0.21
CA ALA A 23 1.39 -18.23 1.15
C ALA A 23 0.39 -18.15 2.32
N LEU A 24 0.08 -16.94 2.81
CA LEU A 24 -0.88 -16.70 3.88
C LEU A 24 -2.30 -17.10 3.44
N GLU A 25 -2.69 -16.76 2.21
CA GLU A 25 -3.98 -17.12 1.64
C GLU A 25 -4.15 -18.64 1.54
N LEU A 26 -3.13 -19.33 1.03
CA LEU A 26 -3.11 -20.80 0.93
C LEU A 26 -3.18 -21.47 2.32
N ALA A 27 -2.39 -21.00 3.28
CA ALA A 27 -2.39 -21.55 4.64
C ALA A 27 -3.73 -21.33 5.34
N ARG A 28 -4.34 -20.15 5.18
CA ARG A 28 -5.67 -19.84 5.72
C ARG A 28 -6.75 -20.72 5.11
N ALA A 29 -6.74 -20.93 3.78
CA ALA A 29 -7.69 -21.78 3.10
C ALA A 29 -7.59 -23.26 3.55
N ALA A 30 -6.40 -23.71 3.92
CA ALA A 30 -6.15 -25.04 4.48
C ALA A 30 -6.37 -25.14 6.00
N HIS A 31 -6.78 -24.05 6.68
CA HIS A 31 -6.88 -23.98 8.14
C HIS A 31 -5.56 -24.31 8.89
N ASP A 32 -4.41 -24.13 8.24
CA ASP A 32 -3.09 -24.34 8.83
C ASP A 32 -2.64 -23.08 9.58
N TYR A 33 -3.18 -22.89 10.79
CA TYR A 33 -2.95 -21.69 11.60
C TYR A 33 -1.51 -21.58 12.13
N ASP A 34 -0.82 -22.69 12.33
CA ASP A 34 0.60 -22.70 12.71
C ASP A 34 1.46 -22.10 11.59
N ARG A 35 1.17 -22.47 10.34
CA ARG A 35 1.83 -21.89 9.19
C ARG A 35 1.47 -20.42 8.99
N VAL A 36 0.20 -20.04 9.22
CA VAL A 36 -0.21 -18.64 9.24
C VAL A 36 0.66 -17.84 10.20
N ALA A 37 0.80 -18.27 11.46
CA ALA A 37 1.59 -17.57 12.48
C ALA A 37 3.05 -17.37 12.04
N ARG A 38 3.67 -18.41 11.45
CA ARG A 38 5.05 -18.33 10.94
C ARG A 38 5.21 -17.36 9.75
N ILE A 39 4.20 -17.23 8.90
CA ILE A 39 4.23 -16.34 7.73
C ILE A 39 4.10 -14.86 8.13
N LEU A 40 3.43 -14.56 9.24
CA LEU A 40 3.21 -13.18 9.67
C LEU A 40 4.52 -12.41 9.96
N LEU A 41 5.54 -13.08 10.49
CA LEU A 41 6.83 -12.45 10.79
C LEU A 41 7.54 -11.90 9.53
N PRO A 42 7.84 -12.71 8.49
CA PRO A 42 8.46 -12.18 7.28
C PRO A 42 7.58 -11.15 6.56
N LEU A 43 6.25 -11.31 6.58
CA LEU A 43 5.32 -10.34 6.01
C LEU A 43 5.40 -8.98 6.72
N GLN A 44 5.43 -8.99 8.06
CA GLN A 44 5.55 -7.78 8.86
C GLN A 44 6.89 -7.07 8.59
N GLU A 45 7.99 -7.83 8.53
CA GLU A 45 9.32 -7.26 8.29
C GLU A 45 9.46 -6.66 6.89
N ALA A 46 8.97 -7.34 5.85
CA ALA A 46 8.94 -6.80 4.49
C ALA A 46 8.18 -5.46 4.43
N ARG A 47 6.99 -5.40 5.04
CA ARG A 47 6.18 -4.17 5.12
C ARG A 47 6.85 -3.08 5.96
N ARG A 48 7.56 -3.44 7.02
CA ARG A 48 8.33 -2.48 7.84
C ARG A 48 9.45 -1.87 7.01
N HIS A 49 10.23 -2.68 6.30
CA HIS A 49 11.33 -2.20 5.47
C HIS A 49 10.86 -1.35 4.30
N LYS A 50 9.77 -1.73 3.61
CA LYS A 50 9.17 -0.87 2.56
C LYS A 50 8.80 0.53 3.10
N ARG A 51 8.18 0.60 4.28
CA ARG A 51 7.85 1.88 4.93
C ARG A 51 9.09 2.66 5.33
N GLN A 52 10.12 2.00 5.85
CA GLN A 52 11.37 2.66 6.21
C GLN A 52 12.07 3.26 4.98
N LEU A 53 12.17 2.51 3.89
CA LEU A 53 12.71 3.00 2.62
C LEU A 53 11.91 4.20 2.06
N ALA A 54 10.59 4.19 2.21
CA ALA A 54 9.74 5.30 1.82
C ALA A 54 9.97 6.55 2.70
N ALA A 55 10.15 6.35 4.01
CA ALA A 55 10.40 7.43 4.96
C ALA A 55 11.80 8.05 4.79
N ASP A 56 12.80 7.23 4.47
CA ASP A 56 14.19 7.66 4.23
C ASP A 56 14.39 8.30 2.84
N ALA A 57 13.37 8.30 1.98
CA ALA A 57 13.45 8.89 0.67
C ALA A 57 13.68 10.42 0.76
N ARG A 58 14.65 10.95 0.02
CA ARG A 58 15.01 12.38 0.03
C ARG A 58 13.88 13.33 -0.41
N LYS A 59 12.83 12.82 -1.05
CA LYS A 59 11.71 13.63 -1.56
C LYS A 59 10.69 13.89 -0.45
N LYS A 60 10.36 15.17 -0.28
CA LYS A 60 9.31 15.67 0.63
C LYS A 60 7.93 15.13 0.25
N THR A 61 7.04 15.11 1.24
CA THR A 61 5.63 14.71 1.13
C THR A 61 4.92 15.30 -0.09
N VAL A 62 4.30 14.44 -0.91
CA VAL A 62 3.50 14.84 -2.07
C VAL A 62 2.03 14.93 -1.66
N ARG A 63 1.41 16.10 -1.81
CA ARG A 63 -0.02 16.30 -1.53
C ARG A 63 -0.82 16.15 -2.82
N LEU A 64 -1.86 15.33 -2.76
CA LEU A 64 -2.80 15.05 -3.84
C LEU A 64 -4.20 15.37 -3.31
N ASP A 65 -4.78 16.47 -3.76
CA ASP A 65 -6.05 17.05 -3.28
C ASP A 65 -7.14 17.08 -4.36
N SER A 66 -6.81 16.66 -5.59
CA SER A 66 -7.71 16.70 -6.72
C SER A 66 -7.48 15.52 -7.69
N PRO A 67 -8.52 15.08 -8.44
CA PRO A 67 -8.40 14.05 -9.46
C PRO A 67 -7.29 14.32 -10.47
N GLU A 68 -7.14 15.57 -10.92
CA GLU A 68 -6.15 15.98 -11.93
C GLU A 68 -4.71 15.81 -11.46
N LYS A 69 -4.46 15.88 -10.14
CA LYS A 69 -3.12 15.69 -9.58
C LYS A 69 -2.75 14.21 -9.43
N ILE A 70 -3.71 13.35 -9.11
CA ILE A 70 -3.46 11.91 -8.93
C ILE A 70 -3.49 11.15 -10.25
N GLU A 71 -4.36 11.56 -11.18
CA GLU A 71 -4.60 10.89 -12.46
C GLU A 71 -3.32 10.62 -13.27
N PRO A 72 -2.35 11.54 -13.39
CA PRO A 72 -1.09 11.26 -14.09
C PRO A 72 -0.28 10.10 -13.48
N PHE A 73 -0.35 9.89 -12.17
CA PHE A 73 0.30 8.74 -11.52
C PHE A 73 -0.48 7.45 -11.80
N LEU A 74 -1.82 7.53 -11.79
CA LEU A 74 -2.71 6.40 -12.06
C LEU A 74 -2.76 6.01 -13.55
N THR A 75 -2.37 6.87 -14.48
CA THR A 75 -2.23 6.47 -15.91
C THR A 75 -0.79 6.20 -16.31
N GLY A 76 0.17 6.30 -15.38
CA GLY A 76 1.60 6.16 -15.68
C GLY A 76 2.21 7.31 -16.49
N ARG A 77 1.46 8.42 -16.70
CA ARG A 77 1.98 9.64 -17.34
C ARG A 77 3.03 10.34 -16.48
N LYS A 78 2.98 10.12 -15.16
CA LYS A 78 3.94 10.61 -14.19
C LYS A 78 4.49 9.45 -13.38
N LYS A 79 5.83 9.39 -13.28
CA LYS A 79 6.53 8.35 -12.52
C LYS A 79 6.26 8.49 -11.02
N ILE A 80 5.90 7.37 -10.38
CA ILE A 80 5.81 7.27 -8.92
C ILE A 80 7.24 7.23 -8.37
N THR A 81 7.51 7.99 -7.32
CA THR A 81 8.84 8.05 -6.70
C THR A 81 8.73 7.73 -5.22
N ALA A 82 9.78 7.14 -4.65
CA ALA A 82 9.77 6.81 -3.23
C ALA A 82 9.51 8.04 -2.36
N GLY A 83 8.70 7.87 -1.31
CA GLY A 83 8.32 8.96 -0.41
C GLY A 83 6.95 8.80 0.22
N CYS A 84 6.48 9.89 0.85
CA CYS A 84 5.17 9.96 1.48
C CYS A 84 4.17 10.71 0.60
N TYR A 85 2.97 10.17 0.44
CA TYR A 85 1.87 10.73 -0.34
C TYR A 85 0.67 10.97 0.59
N LEU A 86 0.16 12.19 0.60
CA LEU A 86 -1.05 12.56 1.32
C LEU A 86 -2.20 12.74 0.32
N ILE A 87 -3.19 11.87 0.42
CA ILE A 87 -4.46 11.97 -0.31
C ILE A 87 -5.43 12.80 0.53
N GLU A 88 -5.91 13.90 -0.01
CA GLU A 88 -6.85 14.82 0.64
C GLU A 88 -8.22 14.78 -0.06
N PRO A 89 -9.31 15.16 0.65
CA PRO A 89 -10.62 15.32 0.03
C PRO A 89 -10.49 16.35 -1.11
N LEU A 90 -10.78 16.09 -2.38
CA LEU A 90 -11.87 15.36 -3.04
C LEU A 90 -11.59 13.88 -3.39
N LEU A 91 -10.43 13.37 -3.00
CA LEU A 91 -10.03 11.98 -3.23
C LEU A 91 -10.37 11.11 -2.02
N VAL A 92 -10.46 9.79 -2.23
CA VAL A 92 -10.89 8.83 -1.20
C VAL A 92 -9.87 7.71 -1.01
N GLY A 93 -10.09 6.85 -0.01
CA GLY A 93 -9.24 5.69 0.26
C GLY A 93 -9.01 4.75 -0.94
N ALA A 94 -9.90 4.72 -1.96
CA ALA A 94 -9.67 3.96 -3.19
C ALA A 94 -8.52 4.54 -4.01
N ASP A 95 -8.47 5.85 -4.17
CA ASP A 95 -7.36 6.52 -4.87
C ASP A 95 -6.02 6.23 -4.20
N ALA A 96 -6.01 6.24 -2.86
CA ALA A 96 -4.84 5.86 -2.08
C ALA A 96 -4.43 4.39 -2.31
N ARG A 97 -5.40 3.48 -2.37
CA ARG A 97 -5.17 2.06 -2.65
C ARG A 97 -4.60 1.87 -4.04
N ASP A 98 -5.21 2.46 -5.07
CA ASP A 98 -4.77 2.33 -6.45
C ASP A 98 -3.34 2.86 -6.64
N LEU A 99 -3.01 4.00 -6.01
CA LEU A 99 -1.67 4.55 -6.04
C LEU A 99 -0.66 3.61 -5.35
N ARG A 100 -1.02 3.04 -4.20
CA ARG A 100 -0.18 2.08 -3.46
C ARG A 100 0.05 0.81 -4.27
N ASP A 101 -1.00 0.24 -4.85
CA ASP A 101 -0.92 -1.02 -5.57
C ASP A 101 -0.06 -0.86 -6.84
N ARG A 102 -0.21 0.26 -7.57
CA ARG A 102 0.67 0.63 -8.67
C ARG A 102 2.13 0.83 -8.27
N ALA A 103 2.37 1.42 -7.10
CA ALA A 103 3.72 1.60 -6.59
C ALA A 103 4.36 0.25 -6.22
N ASP A 104 3.58 -0.67 -5.67
CA ASP A 104 4.01 -2.03 -5.35
C ASP A 104 4.33 -2.85 -6.61
N GLU A 105 3.55 -2.70 -7.69
CA GLU A 105 3.84 -3.28 -9.00
C GLU A 105 5.16 -2.75 -9.59
N GLN A 106 5.46 -1.47 -9.37
CA GLN A 106 6.69 -0.83 -9.83
C GLN A 106 7.87 -1.00 -8.86
N GLU A 107 7.66 -1.71 -7.74
CA GLU A 107 8.62 -1.88 -6.65
C GLU A 107 9.18 -0.56 -6.10
N VAL A 108 8.32 0.47 -6.05
CA VAL A 108 8.65 1.79 -5.53
C VAL A 108 8.13 1.95 -4.10
N PRO A 109 8.99 2.15 -3.09
CA PRO A 109 8.54 2.20 -1.70
C PRO A 109 7.86 3.53 -1.40
N ILE A 110 6.57 3.48 -1.11
CA ILE A 110 5.78 4.66 -0.72
C ILE A 110 5.00 4.43 0.58
N ILE A 111 4.74 5.51 1.29
CA ILE A 111 3.71 5.58 2.34
C ILE A 111 2.57 6.42 1.78
N VAL A 112 1.36 5.88 1.75
CA VAL A 112 0.16 6.63 1.36
C VAL A 112 -0.72 6.82 2.59
N LEU A 113 -1.05 8.07 2.90
CA LEU A 113 -2.01 8.43 3.92
C LEU A 113 -3.23 9.03 3.23
N ALA A 114 -4.41 8.45 3.45
CA ALA A 114 -5.67 9.03 3.00
C ALA A 114 -6.36 9.76 4.15
N ARG A 115 -6.71 11.01 3.90
CA ARG A 115 -7.61 11.79 4.76
C ARG A 115 -8.99 11.77 4.13
N GLU A 116 -9.93 11.11 4.79
CA GLU A 116 -11.33 11.10 4.36
C GLU A 116 -12.00 12.48 4.60
N PRO A 117 -12.99 12.87 3.76
CA PRO A 117 -13.76 14.10 3.96
C PRO A 117 -14.45 14.09 5.31
N LEU A 118 -14.66 15.25 5.91
CA LEU A 118 -15.49 15.35 7.11
C LEU A 118 -16.98 15.24 6.74
N THR A 119 -17.80 14.73 7.66
CA THR A 119 -19.26 14.85 7.54
C THR A 119 -19.68 16.31 7.63
N ARG A 120 -20.95 16.61 7.32
CA ARG A 120 -21.51 17.95 7.54
C ARG A 120 -21.43 18.43 9.00
N PHE A 121 -21.28 17.51 9.94
CA PHE A 121 -21.15 17.79 11.37
C PHE A 121 -19.69 17.90 11.83
N GLY A 122 -18.72 17.70 10.93
CA GLY A 122 -17.28 17.77 11.26
C GLY A 122 -16.68 16.44 11.73
N ASP A 123 -17.44 15.35 11.71
CA ASP A 123 -16.98 14.03 12.16
C ASP A 123 -16.18 13.30 11.08
N TRP A 124 -15.37 12.32 11.49
CA TRP A 124 -14.73 11.37 10.57
C TRP A 124 -15.73 10.30 10.13
N PRO A 125 -16.07 10.23 8.83
CA PRO A 125 -16.99 9.22 8.35
C PRO A 125 -16.31 7.85 8.33
N VAL A 126 -17.09 6.81 8.64
CA VAL A 126 -16.74 5.45 8.25
C VAL A 126 -17.20 5.28 6.81
N VAL A 127 -16.27 5.33 5.87
CA VAL A 127 -16.54 5.13 4.44
C VAL A 127 -16.40 3.66 4.06
N MET A 128 -17.38 3.17 3.28
CA MET A 128 -17.31 1.89 2.60
C MET A 128 -17.22 2.16 1.10
N ILE A 129 -16.18 1.62 0.47
CA ILE A 129 -15.98 1.76 -0.96
C ILE A 129 -16.53 0.51 -1.65
N GLY A 130 -17.61 0.69 -2.41
CA GLY A 130 -18.13 -0.34 -3.29
C GLY A 130 -17.20 -0.62 -4.48
N PRO A 131 -17.45 -1.67 -5.27
CA PRO A 131 -16.61 -2.02 -6.42
C PRO A 131 -16.55 -0.93 -7.51
N VAL A 132 -17.47 0.03 -7.48
CA VAL A 132 -17.52 1.18 -8.40
C VAL A 132 -17.48 2.46 -7.57
N THR A 133 -16.53 3.34 -7.88
CA THR A 133 -16.49 4.71 -7.35
C THR A 133 -17.14 5.63 -8.38
N VAL A 134 -18.32 6.20 -8.06
CA VAL A 134 -18.96 7.23 -8.89
C VAL A 134 -18.38 8.58 -8.46
N ARG A 135 -17.88 9.35 -9.43
CA ARG A 135 -17.28 10.68 -9.23
C ARG A 135 -18.16 11.74 -9.87
#